data_AF-D7R919-F1
#
_entry.id   AF-D7R919-F1
#
_cell.length_a   1.000
_cell.length_b   1.000
_cell.length_c   1.000
_cell.angle_alpha   90.00
_cell.angle_beta   90.00
_cell.angle_gamma   90.00
#
_symmetry.space_group_name_H-M   'P 1'
#
loop_
_entity.id
_entity.type
_entity.pdbx_description
1 polymer ?
#
loop_
_entity_poly.entity_id
_entity_poly.type
_entity_poly.pdbx_seq_one_letter_code
_entity_poly.pdbx_strand_id
1 'polypeptide(L)'
;HWHGIAVPNIADGPAGVTQNGVPPGQSYEYDFVANAAGTYWYHSHQEPFVQIPRGLLGALIVDSPDPVSFDREYTVVYHDHTQPVRTLPEIVKKILGSRDRDAIAVNNTNGMLELPAQPGERVRLRLINGTASEATAYGDPLRIVPLGVTYEVIALDGNDVNRPGEISAQILPIGSGQRYDLAFTMPASGGVTLVDKDQSDMVKLGRGPEPTVPDLTTLPTFDLTSYGQPGPAAITPDSTFDVTHDVTLGAAPGFHNGEFGLTHTINGETFPDAAMLQV
;
A
#
# COMPACT_ATOMS: atom_id res chain seq x y z
N HIS A 1 -14.00 5.14 -0.96
CA HIS A 1 -12.96 5.85 -1.71
C HIS A 1 -12.22 4.89 -2.60
N TRP A 2 -11.88 5.33 -3.82
CA TRP A 2 -11.22 4.55 -4.86
C TRP A 2 -9.75 4.96 -4.95
N HIS A 3 -8.91 4.33 -4.13
CA HIS A 3 -7.56 4.80 -3.89
C HIS A 3 -6.66 4.59 -5.12
N GLY A 4 -6.15 5.72 -5.64
CA GLY A 4 -5.23 5.77 -6.76
C GLY A 4 -5.88 5.84 -8.14
N ILE A 5 -7.21 5.75 -8.24
CA ILE A 5 -7.93 5.91 -9.50
C ILE A 5 -8.37 7.37 -9.64
N ALA A 6 -8.08 7.96 -10.80
CA ALA A 6 -8.63 9.25 -11.17
C ALA A 6 -10.13 9.11 -11.47
N VAL A 7 -10.98 9.43 -10.49
CA VAL A 7 -12.44 9.41 -10.61
C VAL A 7 -13.00 10.84 -10.61
N PRO A 8 -14.18 11.08 -11.18
CA PRO A 8 -14.89 12.34 -10.98
C PRO A 8 -15.07 12.62 -9.48
N ASN A 9 -14.97 13.89 -9.07
CA ASN A 9 -15.04 14.28 -7.66
C ASN A 9 -16.26 13.67 -6.94
N ILE A 10 -17.43 13.63 -7.59
CA ILE A 10 -18.68 13.07 -7.04
C ILE A 10 -18.65 11.56 -6.77
N ALA A 11 -17.67 10.85 -7.33
CA ALA A 11 -17.49 9.42 -7.16
C ALA A 11 -16.32 9.09 -6.22
N ASP A 12 -15.66 10.08 -5.61
CA ASP A 12 -14.42 9.86 -4.87
C ASP A 12 -14.62 9.18 -3.51
N GLY A 13 -15.71 9.44 -2.78
CA GLY A 13 -16.05 8.70 -1.56
C GLY A 13 -15.70 9.29 -0.17
N PRO A 14 -14.91 10.38 -0.01
CA PRO A 14 -14.77 11.07 1.27
C PRO A 14 -16.08 11.73 1.75
N ALA A 15 -16.63 11.19 2.85
CA ALA A 15 -17.83 11.73 3.48
C ALA A 15 -17.58 13.13 4.06
N GLY A 16 -18.52 14.06 3.83
CA GLY A 16 -18.40 15.45 4.25
C GLY A 16 -17.59 16.34 3.29
N VAL A 17 -16.96 15.77 2.27
CA VAL A 17 -16.21 16.51 1.24
C VAL A 17 -16.85 16.33 -0.12
N THR A 18 -16.89 15.09 -0.64
CA THR A 18 -17.39 14.81 -1.98
C THR A 18 -18.79 14.22 -2.00
N GLN A 19 -19.23 13.65 -0.88
CA GLN A 19 -20.57 13.11 -0.69
C GLN A 19 -20.98 13.08 0.79
N ASN A 20 -22.25 12.78 1.06
CA ASN A 20 -22.69 12.42 2.41
C ASN A 20 -22.32 10.97 2.73
N GLY A 21 -22.08 10.70 4.03
CA GLY A 21 -21.91 9.33 4.51
C GLY A 21 -23.17 8.51 4.24
N VAL A 22 -22.99 7.26 3.80
CA VAL A 22 -24.11 6.34 3.50
C VAL A 22 -24.66 5.76 4.80
N PRO A 23 -25.93 6.03 5.17
CA PRO A 23 -26.48 5.52 6.42
C PRO A 23 -26.64 4.00 6.44
N PRO A 24 -26.70 3.35 7.62
CA PRO A 24 -26.98 1.92 7.72
C PRO A 24 -28.27 1.52 6.98
N GLY A 25 -28.20 0.47 6.18
CA GLY A 25 -29.32 -0.03 5.37
C GLY A 25 -29.63 0.78 4.11
N GLN A 26 -28.86 1.84 3.82
CA GLN A 26 -28.97 2.60 2.58
C GLN A 26 -27.88 2.19 1.57
N SER A 27 -28.00 2.68 0.35
CA SER A 27 -27.08 2.43 -0.75
C SER A 27 -26.64 3.73 -1.42
N TYR A 28 -25.45 3.69 -2.02
CA TYR A 28 -24.93 4.72 -2.92
C TYR A 28 -24.30 4.04 -4.12
N GLU A 29 -24.54 4.58 -5.31
CA GLU A 29 -23.98 4.06 -6.56
C GLU A 29 -22.79 4.92 -6.97
N TYR A 30 -21.67 4.26 -7.25
CA TYR A 30 -20.49 4.89 -7.83
C TYR A 30 -20.43 4.51 -9.31
N ASP A 31 -20.45 5.51 -10.19
CA ASP A 31 -20.28 5.34 -11.63
C ASP A 31 -19.09 6.20 -12.09
N PHE A 32 -18.09 5.54 -12.65
CA PHE A 32 -16.91 6.16 -13.25
C PHE A 32 -16.24 5.21 -14.22
N VAL A 33 -15.44 5.77 -15.14
CA VAL A 33 -14.65 4.99 -16.09
C VAL A 33 -13.23 4.82 -15.56
N ALA A 34 -12.81 3.58 -15.34
CA ALA A 34 -11.45 3.24 -14.95
C ALA A 34 -10.54 3.19 -16.20
N ASN A 35 -10.00 4.35 -16.60
CA ASN A 35 -9.23 4.49 -17.84
C ASN A 35 -7.73 4.14 -17.73
N ALA A 36 -7.22 3.93 -16.51
CA ALA A 36 -5.83 3.59 -16.27
C ALA A 36 -5.74 2.15 -15.75
N ALA A 37 -5.00 1.31 -16.47
CA ALA A 37 -4.69 -0.04 -16.03
C ALA A 37 -3.72 0.01 -14.84
N GLY A 38 -3.87 -0.91 -13.89
CA GLY A 38 -3.00 -0.94 -12.72
C GLY A 38 -3.57 -1.69 -11.53
N THR A 39 -2.78 -1.70 -10.46
CA THR A 39 -3.15 -2.22 -9.14
C THR A 39 -3.57 -1.08 -8.23
N TYR A 40 -4.86 -1.07 -7.89
CA TYR A 40 -5.49 -0.13 -6.99
C TYR A 40 -6.17 -0.86 -5.84
N TRP A 41 -6.82 -0.10 -4.97
CA TRP A 41 -7.62 -0.63 -3.89
C TRP A 41 -8.74 0.35 -3.55
N TYR A 42 -9.71 -0.10 -2.79
CA TYR A 42 -10.78 0.73 -2.27
C TYR A 42 -10.90 0.51 -0.77
N HIS A 43 -11.37 1.54 -0.08
CA HIS A 43 -11.58 1.49 1.36
C HIS A 43 -12.64 2.49 1.82
N SER A 44 -13.15 2.28 3.04
CA SER A 44 -13.97 3.30 3.69
C SER A 44 -13.13 4.54 4.01
N HIS A 45 -13.73 5.71 3.80
CA HIS A 45 -13.15 7.00 4.17
C HIS A 45 -13.91 7.66 5.33
N GLN A 46 -14.86 6.93 5.94
CA GLN A 46 -15.51 7.32 7.18
C GLN A 46 -14.78 6.64 8.35
N GLU A 47 -14.10 7.41 9.21
CA GLU A 47 -13.31 6.87 10.32
C GLU A 47 -12.34 5.74 9.86
N PRO A 48 -11.44 6.01 8.90
CA PRO A 48 -10.63 4.98 8.24
C PRO A 48 -9.80 4.14 9.22
N PHE A 49 -9.27 4.77 10.27
CA PHE A 49 -8.52 4.10 11.36
C PHE A 49 -9.34 3.06 12.13
N VAL A 50 -10.67 3.12 12.07
CA VAL A 50 -11.58 2.17 12.72
C VAL A 50 -12.16 1.19 11.71
N GLN A 51 -12.58 1.69 10.55
CA GLN A 51 -13.34 0.91 9.58
C GLN A 51 -12.46 0.00 8.71
N ILE A 52 -11.26 0.43 8.33
CA ILE A 52 -10.34 -0.36 7.52
C ILE A 52 -9.87 -1.61 8.28
N PRO A 53 -9.36 -1.51 9.53
CA PRO A 53 -9.00 -2.71 10.31
C PRO A 53 -10.17 -3.66 10.59
N ARG A 54 -11.41 -3.20 10.47
CA ARG A 54 -12.62 -4.02 10.58
C ARG A 54 -13.05 -4.68 9.26
N GLY A 55 -12.24 -4.56 8.22
CA GLY A 55 -12.42 -5.25 6.95
C GLY A 55 -13.10 -4.42 5.85
N LEU A 56 -13.30 -3.10 6.03
CA LEU A 56 -13.86 -2.25 4.99
C LEU A 56 -12.80 -1.76 3.99
N LEU A 57 -12.17 -2.71 3.30
CA LEU A 57 -11.21 -2.51 2.23
C LEU A 57 -11.30 -3.65 1.17
N GLY A 58 -10.69 -3.45 0.01
CA GLY A 58 -10.50 -4.49 -0.98
C GLY A 58 -9.59 -4.06 -2.13
N ALA A 59 -9.06 -5.02 -2.89
CA ALA A 59 -8.27 -4.75 -4.07
C ALA A 59 -9.15 -4.34 -5.26
N LEU A 60 -8.61 -3.50 -6.14
CA LEU A 60 -9.22 -3.13 -7.41
C LEU A 60 -8.16 -3.22 -8.50
N ILE A 61 -8.30 -4.21 -9.39
CA ILE A 61 -7.39 -4.40 -10.51
C ILE A 61 -8.09 -3.91 -11.78
N VAL A 62 -7.40 -3.04 -12.52
CA VAL A 62 -7.85 -2.59 -13.84
C VAL A 62 -6.90 -3.20 -14.86
N ASP A 63 -7.42 -4.07 -15.71
CA ASP A 63 -6.62 -4.75 -16.72
C ASP A 63 -6.27 -3.81 -17.88
N SER A 64 -5.07 -3.99 -18.42
CA SER A 64 -4.68 -3.36 -19.69
C SER A 64 -5.48 -4.01 -20.83
N PRO A 65 -5.92 -3.24 -21.85
CA PRO A 65 -6.46 -3.84 -23.07
C PRO A 65 -5.45 -4.75 -23.78
N ASP A 66 -4.14 -4.48 -23.59
CA ASP A 66 -3.02 -5.26 -24.11
C ASP A 66 -2.16 -5.75 -22.93
N PRO A 67 -2.59 -6.79 -22.18
CA PRO A 67 -1.89 -7.24 -20.99
C PRO A 67 -0.63 -8.02 -21.35
N VAL A 68 0.44 -7.80 -20.60
CA VAL A 68 1.59 -8.70 -20.60
C VAL A 68 1.16 -10.02 -19.95
N SER A 69 1.35 -11.13 -20.65
CA SER A 69 0.95 -12.46 -20.13
C SER A 69 1.89 -12.95 -19.02
N PHE A 70 1.28 -13.48 -17.97
CA PHE A 70 1.90 -14.22 -16.89
C PHE A 70 1.22 -15.58 -16.75
N ASP A 71 1.94 -16.61 -16.32
CA ASP A 71 1.35 -17.92 -16.04
C ASP A 71 0.51 -17.88 -14.76
N ARG A 72 0.89 -17.00 -13.82
CA ARG A 72 0.18 -16.74 -12.57
C ARG A 72 0.14 -15.24 -12.27
N GLU A 73 -1.03 -14.78 -11.83
CA GLU A 73 -1.18 -13.46 -11.21
C GLU A 73 -1.81 -13.62 -9.83
N TYR A 74 -1.19 -13.01 -8.83
CA TYR A 74 -1.67 -13.01 -7.45
C TYR A 74 -1.79 -11.60 -6.91
N THR A 75 -2.88 -11.32 -6.21
CA THR A 75 -3.04 -10.09 -5.43
C THR A 75 -2.90 -10.41 -3.96
N VAL A 76 -2.01 -9.70 -3.29
CA VAL A 76 -1.67 -9.84 -1.88
C VAL A 76 -1.96 -8.51 -1.19
N VAL A 77 -2.95 -8.52 -0.30
CA VAL A 77 -3.34 -7.37 0.50
C VAL A 77 -2.87 -7.58 1.93
N TYR A 78 -1.95 -6.74 2.38
CA TYR A 78 -1.57 -6.61 3.77
C TYR A 78 -2.55 -5.66 4.47
N HIS A 79 -3.13 -6.07 5.59
CA HIS A 79 -4.09 -5.24 6.33
C HIS A 79 -3.99 -5.48 7.83
N ASP A 80 -4.44 -4.51 8.64
CA ASP A 80 -4.45 -4.70 10.09
C ASP A 80 -5.47 -5.78 10.49
N HIS A 81 -5.09 -6.59 11.48
CA HIS A 81 -5.90 -7.66 12.07
C HIS A 81 -6.40 -7.31 13.49
N THR A 82 -5.75 -6.37 14.18
CA THR A 82 -6.09 -6.04 15.57
C THR A 82 -7.04 -4.86 15.69
N GLN A 83 -7.89 -4.90 16.73
CA GLN A 83 -8.74 -3.78 17.12
C GLN A 83 -7.89 -2.62 17.68
N PRO A 84 -8.40 -1.37 17.65
CA PRO A 84 -7.68 -0.22 18.19
C PRO A 84 -7.20 -0.47 19.62
N VAL A 85 -5.91 -0.18 19.84
CA VAL A 85 -5.20 -0.18 21.12
C VAL A 85 -5.95 0.67 22.15
N ARG A 86 -6.20 0.13 23.35
CA ARG A 86 -6.93 0.86 24.43
C ARG A 86 -6.19 0.89 25.77
N THR A 87 -4.99 0.33 25.88
CA THR A 87 -4.29 0.23 27.16
C THR A 87 -2.99 1.05 27.20
N LEU A 88 -2.70 1.64 28.37
CA LEU A 88 -1.46 2.39 28.64
C LEU A 88 -0.16 1.64 28.26
N PRO A 89 -0.02 0.33 28.51
CA PRO A 89 1.18 -0.42 28.11
C PRO A 89 1.37 -0.53 26.58
N GLU A 90 0.28 -0.64 25.82
CA GLU A 90 0.32 -0.67 24.35
C GLU A 90 0.62 0.72 23.78
N ILE A 91 0.12 1.80 24.41
CA ILE A 91 0.50 3.18 24.09
C ILE A 91 2.01 3.39 24.31
N VAL A 92 2.59 2.84 25.39
CA VAL A 92 4.04 2.92 25.65
C VAL A 92 4.84 2.12 24.62
N LYS A 93 4.41 0.90 24.25
CA LYS A 93 5.05 0.12 23.16
C LYS A 93 5.02 0.88 21.83
N LYS A 94 3.90 1.57 21.55
CA LYS A 94 3.71 2.41 20.36
C LYS A 94 4.63 3.62 20.34
N ILE A 95 4.80 4.33 21.46
CA ILE A 95 5.75 5.46 21.58
C ILE A 95 7.20 4.99 21.38
N LEU A 96 7.52 3.76 21.77
CA LEU A 96 8.84 3.16 21.62
C LEU A 96 9.06 2.49 20.26
N GLY A 97 8.16 2.66 19.28
CA GLY A 97 8.30 2.15 17.92
C GLY A 97 8.21 0.62 17.78
N SER A 98 7.66 -0.07 18.78
CA SER A 98 7.50 -1.53 18.73
C SER A 98 6.19 -1.90 18.03
N ARG A 99 6.27 -2.40 16.80
CA ARG A 99 5.14 -3.03 16.09
C ARG A 99 4.73 -4.33 16.79
N ASP A 100 3.42 -4.55 16.91
CA ASP A 100 2.89 -5.85 17.32
C ASP A 100 2.92 -6.81 16.12
N ARG A 101 3.55 -7.97 16.31
CA ARG A 101 3.86 -8.93 15.24
C ARG A 101 2.62 -9.69 14.76
N ASP A 102 1.58 -9.75 15.58
CA ASP A 102 0.31 -10.41 15.25
C ASP A 102 -0.73 -9.44 14.66
N ALA A 103 -0.33 -8.19 14.38
CA ALA A 103 -1.25 -7.14 13.95
C ALA A 103 -1.49 -7.07 12.44
N ILE A 104 -0.74 -7.79 11.61
CA ILE A 104 -0.90 -7.75 10.15
C ILE A 104 -1.41 -9.10 9.65
N ALA A 105 -2.51 -9.07 8.92
CA ALA A 105 -3.02 -10.19 8.14
C ALA A 105 -2.72 -10.00 6.66
N VAL A 106 -2.64 -11.12 5.94
CA VAL A 106 -2.42 -11.17 4.49
C VAL A 106 -3.56 -11.94 3.86
N ASN A 107 -4.36 -11.28 3.01
CA ASN A 107 -5.57 -11.87 2.40
C ASN A 107 -6.44 -12.63 3.43
N ASN A 108 -6.77 -12.00 4.57
CA ASN A 108 -7.50 -12.59 5.70
C ASN A 108 -6.82 -13.76 6.43
N THR A 109 -5.52 -13.98 6.20
CA THR A 109 -4.72 -15.00 6.91
C THR A 109 -3.80 -14.32 7.91
N ASN A 110 -3.85 -14.73 9.18
CA ASN A 110 -2.99 -14.20 10.25
C ASN A 110 -1.66 -14.96 10.36
N GLY A 111 -1.24 -15.58 9.27
CA GLY A 111 -0.10 -16.46 9.19
C GLY A 111 0.38 -16.52 7.75
N MET A 112 1.11 -17.58 7.41
CA MET A 112 1.65 -17.73 6.07
C MET A 112 0.55 -17.84 5.02
N LEU A 113 0.55 -16.93 4.05
CA LEU A 113 -0.21 -17.11 2.82
C LEU A 113 0.58 -18.01 1.86
N GLU A 114 0.06 -19.19 1.57
CA GLU A 114 0.65 -20.09 0.56
C GLU A 114 -0.04 -19.92 -0.79
N LEU A 115 0.74 -19.60 -1.82
CA LEU A 115 0.29 -19.41 -3.19
C LEU A 115 0.90 -20.49 -4.08
N PRO A 116 0.10 -21.25 -4.86
CA PRO A 116 0.64 -22.30 -5.70
C PRO A 116 1.39 -21.71 -6.90
N ALA A 117 2.59 -22.21 -7.19
CA ALA A 117 3.31 -21.89 -8.42
C ALA A 117 4.24 -23.05 -8.79
N GLN A 118 4.42 -23.31 -10.08
CA GLN A 118 5.29 -24.38 -10.58
C GLN A 118 6.64 -23.82 -11.02
N PRO A 119 7.73 -24.62 -10.95
CA PRO A 119 9.02 -24.21 -11.49
C PRO A 119 8.91 -23.73 -12.95
N GLY A 120 9.52 -22.59 -13.26
CA GLY A 120 9.49 -21.99 -14.59
C GLY A 120 8.22 -21.17 -14.94
N GLU A 121 7.18 -21.18 -14.12
CA GLU A 121 6.03 -20.27 -14.31
C GLU A 121 6.48 -18.82 -14.10
N ARG A 122 6.09 -17.93 -15.01
CA ARG A 122 6.23 -16.48 -14.86
C ARG A 122 5.08 -15.96 -13.98
N VAL A 123 5.43 -15.30 -12.88
CA VAL A 123 4.49 -14.82 -11.86
C VAL A 123 4.47 -13.30 -11.86
N ARG A 124 3.27 -12.71 -11.81
CA ARG A 124 3.04 -11.33 -11.36
C ARG A 124 2.45 -11.35 -9.95
N LEU A 125 3.09 -10.64 -9.02
CA LEU A 125 2.65 -10.53 -7.64
C LEU A 125 2.33 -9.06 -7.33
N ARG A 126 1.06 -8.77 -7.09
CA ARG A 126 0.52 -7.44 -6.81
C ARG A 126 0.39 -7.25 -5.31
N LEU A 127 1.32 -6.52 -4.72
CA LEU A 127 1.37 -6.22 -3.29
C LEU A 127 0.61 -4.93 -3.02
N ILE A 128 -0.31 -4.96 -2.05
CA ILE A 128 -1.09 -3.80 -1.62
C ILE A 128 -0.92 -3.66 -0.12
N ASN A 129 -0.39 -2.52 0.34
CA ASN A 129 -0.40 -2.19 1.76
C ASN A 129 -1.69 -1.44 2.11
N GLY A 130 -2.71 -2.18 2.54
CA GLY A 130 -3.98 -1.64 3.04
C GLY A 130 -4.00 -1.42 4.56
N THR A 131 -2.84 -1.37 5.22
CA THR A 131 -2.77 -1.05 6.65
C THR A 131 -3.13 0.41 6.87
N ALA A 132 -3.90 0.66 7.92
CA ALA A 132 -4.39 1.97 8.32
C ALA A 132 -4.25 2.20 9.83
N SER A 133 -3.61 1.30 10.59
CA SER A 133 -3.34 1.56 12.00
C SER A 133 -2.44 2.77 12.16
N GLU A 134 -2.62 3.53 13.25
CA GLU A 134 -1.80 4.71 13.53
C GLU A 134 -0.29 4.39 13.49
N ALA A 135 0.13 3.18 13.90
CA ALA A 135 1.54 2.77 13.84
C ALA A 135 2.09 2.62 12.41
N THR A 136 1.25 2.34 11.39
CA THR A 136 1.66 2.29 9.98
C THR A 136 1.35 3.57 9.22
N ALA A 137 0.35 4.34 9.66
CA ALA A 137 -0.04 5.62 9.07
C ALA A 137 0.95 6.76 9.38
N TYR A 138 1.72 6.69 10.47
CA TYR A 138 2.72 7.72 10.85
C TYR A 138 4.14 7.45 10.29
N GLY A 139 4.23 6.93 9.06
CA GLY A 139 5.48 6.94 8.28
C GLY A 139 6.38 5.72 8.41
N ASP A 140 5.91 4.63 9.02
CA ASP A 140 6.63 3.36 9.05
C ASP A 140 6.10 2.43 7.92
N PRO A 141 6.85 2.16 6.84
CA PRO A 141 6.38 1.27 5.78
C PRO A 141 6.42 -0.20 6.22
N LEU A 142 5.71 -1.07 5.51
CA LEU A 142 6.06 -2.51 5.52
C LEU A 142 7.42 -2.68 4.85
N ARG A 143 8.26 -3.60 5.32
CA ARG A 143 9.62 -3.81 4.82
C ARG A 143 9.76 -5.20 4.23
N ILE A 144 9.11 -5.41 3.09
CA ILE A 144 8.99 -6.73 2.46
C ILE A 144 10.27 -7.07 1.70
N VAL A 145 10.77 -8.29 1.87
CA VAL A 145 11.95 -8.81 1.18
C VAL A 145 11.58 -10.10 0.44
N PRO A 146 11.55 -10.09 -0.90
CA PRO A 146 11.45 -11.32 -1.69
C PRO A 146 12.77 -12.10 -1.68
N LEU A 147 12.70 -13.36 -1.29
CA LEU A 147 13.83 -14.30 -1.17
C LEU A 147 13.63 -15.52 -2.07
N GLY A 148 14.74 -16.12 -2.51
CA GLY A 148 14.75 -17.31 -3.37
C GLY A 148 14.56 -17.01 -4.86
N VAL A 149 14.55 -15.74 -5.27
CA VAL A 149 14.30 -15.33 -6.66
C VAL A 149 14.99 -14.00 -7.01
N THR A 150 15.33 -13.82 -8.29
CA THR A 150 15.52 -12.50 -8.90
C THR A 150 14.18 -12.00 -9.41
N TYR A 151 13.93 -10.70 -9.31
CA TYR A 151 12.63 -10.12 -9.68
C TYR A 151 12.79 -8.70 -10.23
N GLU A 152 11.77 -8.26 -10.94
CA GLU A 152 11.59 -6.89 -11.41
C GLU A 152 10.44 -6.24 -10.62
N VAL A 153 10.60 -4.96 -10.25
CA VAL A 153 9.47 -4.12 -9.81
C VAL A 153 8.89 -3.49 -11.07
N ILE A 154 7.81 -4.06 -11.59
CA ILE A 154 7.27 -3.67 -12.91
C ILE A 154 6.27 -2.51 -12.85
N ALA A 155 5.63 -2.29 -11.70
CA ALA A 155 4.74 -1.15 -11.49
C ALA A 155 4.73 -0.71 -10.03
N LEU A 156 4.45 0.57 -9.82
CA LEU A 156 4.34 1.23 -8.52
C LEU A 156 3.12 2.11 -8.49
N ASP A 157 2.28 1.93 -7.47
CA ASP A 157 1.05 2.71 -7.28
C ASP A 157 0.16 2.77 -8.55
N GLY A 158 0.10 1.66 -9.28
CA GLY A 158 -0.69 1.54 -10.52
C GLY A 158 -0.04 2.17 -11.76
N ASN A 159 1.24 2.54 -11.70
CA ASN A 159 1.99 3.10 -12.83
C ASN A 159 3.16 2.17 -13.20
N ASP A 160 3.29 1.85 -14.48
CA ASP A 160 4.38 0.99 -14.97
C ASP A 160 5.75 1.67 -14.80
N VAL A 161 6.73 0.89 -14.36
CA VAL A 161 8.14 1.30 -14.32
C VAL A 161 8.70 1.19 -15.73
N ASN A 162 9.35 2.25 -16.22
CA ASN A 162 9.98 2.23 -17.52
C ASN A 162 11.27 1.39 -17.50
N ARG A 163 11.28 0.28 -18.24
CA ARG A 163 12.42 -0.66 -18.36
C ARG A 163 13.00 -1.06 -16.99
N PRO A 164 12.21 -1.78 -16.17
CA PRO A 164 12.68 -2.27 -14.88
C PRO A 164 13.88 -3.22 -15.09
N GLY A 165 14.75 -3.32 -14.08
CA GLY A 165 15.90 -4.21 -14.09
C GLY A 165 15.78 -5.30 -13.02
N GLU A 166 16.41 -6.44 -13.22
CA GLU A 166 16.40 -7.50 -12.21
C GLU A 166 17.16 -7.09 -10.94
N ILE A 167 16.53 -7.35 -9.79
CA ILE A 167 17.10 -7.20 -8.46
C ILE A 167 16.83 -8.46 -7.63
N SER A 168 17.48 -8.56 -6.47
CA SER A 168 17.29 -9.68 -5.55
C SER A 168 17.56 -9.24 -4.12
N ALA A 169 16.85 -9.82 -3.15
CA ALA A 169 17.11 -9.64 -1.72
C ALA A 169 17.28 -8.17 -1.29
N GLN A 170 16.43 -7.28 -1.79
CA GLN A 170 16.32 -5.90 -1.33
C GLN A 170 15.08 -5.74 -0.43
N ILE A 171 15.16 -4.79 0.49
CA ILE A 171 14.02 -4.36 1.30
C ILE A 171 13.15 -3.44 0.46
N LEU A 172 11.92 -3.86 0.19
CA LEU A 172 10.89 -3.08 -0.47
C LEU A 172 10.09 -2.33 0.60
N PRO A 173 10.30 -1.02 0.79
CA PRO A 173 9.44 -0.23 1.65
C PRO A 173 8.09 -0.03 0.95
N ILE A 174 7.01 -0.49 1.56
CA ILE A 174 5.65 -0.28 1.06
C ILE A 174 4.91 0.57 2.08
N GLY A 175 4.75 1.86 1.82
CA GLY A 175 3.99 2.78 2.67
C GLY A 175 2.50 2.43 2.72
N SER A 176 1.77 2.92 3.72
CA SER A 176 0.31 2.77 3.79
C SER A 176 -0.34 3.33 2.52
N GLY A 177 -1.18 2.52 1.88
CA GLY A 177 -1.83 2.80 0.61
C GLY A 177 -0.98 2.56 -0.64
N GLN A 178 0.31 2.25 -0.50
CA GLN A 178 1.17 1.97 -1.65
C GLN A 178 0.99 0.56 -2.20
N ARG A 179 1.33 0.40 -3.48
CA ARG A 179 1.24 -0.84 -4.24
C ARG A 179 2.51 -1.09 -5.04
N TYR A 180 2.94 -2.34 -5.07
CA TYR A 180 4.07 -2.82 -5.87
C TYR A 180 3.60 -4.00 -6.71
N ASP A 181 3.90 -3.99 -8.01
CA ASP A 181 3.76 -5.18 -8.84
C ASP A 181 5.15 -5.75 -9.10
N LEU A 182 5.36 -6.99 -8.70
CA LEU A 182 6.61 -7.72 -8.93
C LEU A 182 6.42 -8.72 -10.07
N ALA A 183 7.41 -8.84 -10.95
CA ALA A 183 7.49 -9.90 -11.94
C ALA A 183 8.72 -10.77 -11.70
N PHE A 184 8.55 -12.08 -11.76
CA PHE A 184 9.66 -13.02 -11.68
C PHE A 184 9.28 -14.36 -12.31
N THR A 185 10.29 -15.20 -12.54
CA THR A 185 10.08 -16.60 -12.94
C THR A 185 10.37 -17.50 -11.73
N MET A 186 9.48 -18.44 -11.44
CA MET A 186 9.69 -19.40 -10.35
C MET A 186 10.99 -20.19 -10.55
N PRO A 187 11.82 -20.35 -9.52
CA PRO A 187 13.08 -21.08 -9.64
C PRO A 187 12.85 -22.54 -10.02
N ALA A 188 13.84 -23.15 -10.69
CA ALA A 188 13.79 -24.57 -11.09
C ALA A 188 13.64 -25.52 -9.89
N SER A 189 14.09 -25.10 -8.71
CA SER A 189 13.96 -25.82 -7.44
C SER A 189 13.81 -24.85 -6.29
N GLY A 190 12.95 -25.16 -5.32
CA GLY A 190 12.71 -24.31 -4.14
C GLY A 190 11.46 -23.44 -4.28
N GLY A 191 11.11 -22.76 -3.20
CA GLY A 191 10.03 -21.77 -3.18
C GLY A 191 10.54 -20.33 -3.19
N VAL A 192 9.62 -19.39 -3.40
CA VAL A 192 9.85 -17.96 -3.18
C VAL A 192 9.16 -17.57 -1.88
N THR A 193 9.84 -16.84 -1.01
CA THR A 193 9.26 -16.37 0.25
C THR A 193 9.35 -14.85 0.32
N LEU A 194 8.27 -14.19 0.69
CA LEU A 194 8.27 -12.78 1.08
C LEU A 194 8.27 -12.71 2.59
N VAL A 195 9.30 -12.08 3.14
CA VAL A 195 9.44 -11.85 4.58
C VAL A 195 9.28 -10.37 4.88
N ASP A 196 8.63 -10.03 6.00
CA ASP A 196 8.72 -8.66 6.52
C ASP A 196 9.91 -8.57 7.49
N LYS A 197 10.80 -7.60 7.25
CA LYS A 197 12.02 -7.39 8.05
C LYS A 197 11.74 -7.32 9.55
N ASP A 198 10.58 -6.77 9.92
CA ASP A 198 10.23 -6.48 11.31
C ASP A 198 9.36 -7.58 11.96
N GLN A 199 8.94 -8.57 11.19
CA GLN A 199 8.03 -9.64 11.62
C GLN A 199 8.63 -11.03 11.36
N SER A 200 8.18 -11.67 10.28
CA SER A 200 8.43 -13.05 9.87
C SER A 200 7.98 -13.24 8.41
N ASP A 201 8.16 -14.43 7.87
CA ASP A 201 7.62 -14.81 6.57
C ASP A 201 6.09 -14.59 6.48
N MET A 202 5.64 -13.97 5.39
CA MET A 202 4.23 -13.60 5.19
C MET A 202 3.58 -14.30 4.00
N VAL A 203 4.36 -14.55 2.94
CA VAL A 203 3.86 -15.19 1.71
C VAL A 203 4.88 -16.22 1.23
N LYS A 204 4.41 -17.41 0.86
CA LYS A 204 5.19 -18.45 0.19
C LYS A 204 4.58 -18.76 -1.15
N LEU A 205 5.43 -18.86 -2.18
CA LEU A 205 5.03 -19.27 -3.51
C LEU A 205 5.71 -20.58 -3.90
N GLY A 206 4.91 -21.49 -4.45
CA GLY A 206 5.37 -22.78 -4.96
C GLY A 206 5.65 -23.83 -3.89
N ARG A 207 6.27 -24.93 -4.32
CA ARG A 207 6.60 -26.08 -3.47
C ARG A 207 8.09 -26.36 -3.54
N GLY A 208 8.71 -26.63 -2.40
CA GLY A 208 10.12 -27.01 -2.33
C GLY A 208 10.78 -26.52 -1.05
N PRO A 209 12.11 -26.69 -0.94
CA PRO A 209 12.88 -26.11 0.15
C PRO A 209 12.69 -24.59 0.21
N GLU A 210 12.56 -24.07 1.43
CA GLU A 210 12.46 -22.65 1.67
C GLU A 210 13.84 -21.99 1.47
N PRO A 211 13.88 -20.75 0.93
CA PRO A 211 15.11 -20.01 0.82
C PRO A 211 15.68 -19.70 2.22
N THR A 212 17.00 -19.74 2.34
CA THR A 212 17.66 -19.28 3.56
C THR A 212 17.39 -17.79 3.78
N VAL A 213 16.92 -17.44 4.97
CA VAL A 213 16.72 -16.03 5.36
C VAL A 213 18.08 -15.45 5.79
N PRO A 214 18.64 -14.46 5.05
CA PRO A 214 19.88 -13.82 5.44
C PRO A 214 19.66 -12.83 6.60
N ASP A 215 20.72 -12.21 7.10
CA ASP A 215 20.58 -11.08 8.02
C ASP A 215 19.92 -9.88 7.30
N LEU A 216 18.62 -9.72 7.51
CA LEU A 216 17.80 -8.68 6.88
C LEU A 216 18.25 -7.26 7.25
N THR A 217 19.05 -7.08 8.30
CA THR A 217 19.60 -5.77 8.67
C THR A 217 20.68 -5.28 7.71
N THR A 218 21.31 -6.20 6.98
CA THR A 218 22.41 -5.92 6.05
C THR A 218 21.98 -5.69 4.60
N LEU A 219 20.72 -6.00 4.28
CA LEU A 219 20.21 -5.90 2.92
C LEU A 219 20.04 -4.44 2.49
N PRO A 220 20.32 -4.12 1.21
CA PRO A 220 20.04 -2.80 0.67
C PRO A 220 18.53 -2.53 0.65
N THR A 221 18.15 -1.26 0.82
CA THR A 221 16.77 -0.82 0.63
C THR A 221 16.57 -0.44 -0.83
N PHE A 222 15.45 -0.87 -1.40
CA PHE A 222 15.05 -0.50 -2.75
C PHE A 222 14.81 1.00 -2.83
N ASP A 223 15.43 1.61 -3.85
CA ASP A 223 15.34 3.02 -4.12
C ASP A 223 14.73 3.24 -5.51
N LEU A 224 13.47 3.67 -5.52
CA LEU A 224 12.76 4.00 -6.74
C LEU A 224 13.46 5.11 -7.55
N THR A 225 14.11 6.07 -6.88
CA THR A 225 14.65 7.24 -7.57
C THR A 225 15.81 6.91 -8.51
N SER A 226 16.40 5.71 -8.34
CA SER A 226 17.49 5.19 -9.15
C SER A 226 17.14 3.90 -9.91
N TYR A 227 15.88 3.44 -9.86
CA TYR A 227 15.46 2.18 -10.47
C TYR A 227 14.71 2.37 -11.79
N GLY A 228 14.95 1.46 -12.74
CA GLY A 228 14.44 1.56 -14.12
C GLY A 228 15.33 2.43 -15.01
N GLN A 229 14.77 2.92 -16.11
CA GLN A 229 15.44 3.84 -17.02
C GLN A 229 14.65 5.14 -17.18
N PRO A 230 15.31 6.29 -17.42
CA PRO A 230 14.63 7.51 -17.81
C PRO A 230 13.72 7.26 -19.02
N GLY A 231 12.49 7.75 -18.93
CA GLY A 231 11.48 7.68 -19.98
C GLY A 231 10.94 9.07 -20.32
N PRO A 232 10.08 9.18 -21.33
CA PRO A 232 9.32 10.40 -21.58
C PRO A 232 8.52 10.76 -20.32
N ALA A 233 8.68 12.00 -19.84
CA ALA A 233 7.92 12.51 -18.71
C ALA A 233 7.03 13.66 -19.18
N ALA A 234 5.75 13.62 -18.81
CA ALA A 234 4.82 14.72 -19.09
C ALA A 234 5.16 15.98 -18.26
N ILE A 235 5.81 15.79 -17.11
CA ILE A 235 6.30 16.84 -16.22
C ILE A 235 7.81 16.69 -16.09
N THR A 236 8.52 17.79 -16.27
CA THR A 236 9.98 17.92 -16.12
C THR A 236 10.31 18.99 -15.07
N PRO A 237 11.56 19.05 -14.55
CA PRO A 237 11.99 20.13 -13.67
C PRO A 237 11.84 21.54 -14.27
N ASP A 238 11.79 21.65 -15.60
CA ASP A 238 11.63 22.91 -16.33
C ASP A 238 10.16 23.22 -16.68
N SER A 239 9.21 22.39 -16.24
CA SER A 239 7.79 22.60 -16.51
C SER A 239 7.26 23.84 -15.79
N THR A 240 6.41 24.60 -16.47
CA THR A 240 5.70 25.76 -15.92
C THR A 240 4.28 25.38 -15.54
N PHE A 241 3.79 25.92 -14.43
CA PHE A 241 2.44 25.65 -13.92
C PHE A 241 1.64 26.95 -13.88
N ASP A 242 0.36 26.88 -14.21
CA ASP A 242 -0.56 28.04 -14.16
C ASP A 242 -0.84 28.48 -12.71
N VAL A 243 -0.79 27.53 -11.77
CA VAL A 243 -1.03 27.75 -10.34
C VAL A 243 -0.04 26.92 -9.52
N THR A 244 0.53 27.54 -8.48
CA THR A 244 1.44 26.89 -7.51
C THR A 244 0.93 27.17 -6.10
N HIS A 245 0.79 26.12 -5.29
CA HIS A 245 0.42 26.22 -3.87
C HIS A 245 1.50 25.61 -2.98
N ASP A 246 1.84 26.30 -1.91
CA ASP A 246 2.68 25.74 -0.85
C ASP A 246 1.81 24.94 0.12
N VAL A 247 2.11 23.64 0.24
CA VAL A 247 1.39 22.70 1.11
C VAL A 247 2.36 22.11 2.12
N THR A 248 2.19 22.47 3.38
CA THR A 248 2.91 21.89 4.51
C THR A 248 2.00 20.90 5.23
N LEU A 249 2.34 19.61 5.15
CA LEU A 249 1.66 18.56 5.90
C LEU A 249 2.31 18.43 7.28
N GLY A 250 1.49 18.42 8.34
CA GLY A 250 1.99 18.37 9.70
C GLY A 250 1.03 17.68 10.66
N ALA A 251 1.37 17.78 11.95
CA ALA A 251 0.49 17.42 13.04
C ALA A 251 0.65 18.40 14.20
N ALA A 252 -0.46 18.72 14.87
CA ALA A 252 -0.48 19.61 16.03
C ALA A 252 -1.42 19.05 17.12
N PRO A 253 -1.17 19.37 18.42
CA PRO A 253 -2.14 19.05 19.46
C PRO A 253 -3.48 19.74 19.20
N GLY A 254 -4.56 18.97 19.18
CA GLY A 254 -5.90 19.45 18.85
C GLY A 254 -6.98 18.51 19.36
N PHE A 255 -8.24 18.93 19.20
CA PHE A 255 -9.40 18.10 19.49
C PHE A 255 -9.99 17.55 18.20
N HIS A 256 -10.25 16.24 18.16
CA HIS A 256 -10.97 15.58 17.07
C HIS A 256 -12.06 14.69 17.68
N ASN A 257 -13.32 14.88 17.26
CA ASN A 257 -14.48 14.17 17.81
C ASN A 257 -14.60 14.21 19.36
N GLY A 258 -14.13 15.30 19.99
CA GLY A 258 -14.17 15.48 21.44
C GLY A 258 -13.00 14.85 22.21
N GLU A 259 -12.06 14.20 21.52
CA GLU A 259 -10.86 13.62 22.10
C GLU A 259 -9.64 14.52 21.82
N PHE A 260 -8.81 14.75 22.83
CA PHE A 260 -7.56 15.51 22.70
C PHE A 260 -6.43 14.58 22.24
N GLY A 261 -5.71 14.97 21.20
CA GLY A 261 -4.61 14.19 20.64
C GLY A 261 -3.80 14.97 19.61
N LEU A 262 -2.95 14.27 18.86
CA LEU A 262 -2.32 14.83 17.67
C LEU A 262 -3.32 14.78 16.52
N THR A 263 -3.51 15.93 15.87
CA THR A 263 -4.41 16.10 14.73
C THR A 263 -3.59 16.46 13.49
N HIS A 264 -3.96 15.93 12.34
CA HIS A 264 -3.27 16.21 11.08
C HIS A 264 -3.59 17.62 10.60
N THR A 265 -2.57 18.35 10.17
CA THR A 265 -2.69 19.74 9.70
C THR A 265 -2.24 19.89 8.26
N ILE A 266 -2.89 20.82 7.56
CA ILE A 266 -2.44 21.38 6.28
C ILE A 266 -2.18 22.85 6.51
N ASN A 267 -0.95 23.30 6.29
CA ASN A 267 -0.51 24.67 6.53
C ASN A 267 -0.78 25.15 7.98
N GLY A 268 -0.69 24.23 8.94
CA GLY A 268 -0.88 24.50 10.38
C GLY A 268 -2.33 24.42 10.86
N GLU A 269 -3.30 24.29 9.96
CA GLU A 269 -4.73 24.26 10.28
C GLU A 269 -5.30 22.84 10.17
N THR A 270 -6.32 22.55 10.97
CA THR A 270 -7.07 21.28 10.95
C THR A 270 -8.42 21.47 10.26
N PHE A 271 -9.03 20.41 9.73
CA PHE A 271 -10.42 20.48 9.26
C PHE A 271 -11.38 20.90 10.42
N PRO A 272 -12.37 21.77 10.19
CA PRO A 272 -12.77 22.36 8.90
C PRO A 272 -12.05 23.67 8.54
N ASP A 273 -11.13 24.15 9.36
CA ASP A 273 -10.48 25.47 9.22
C ASP A 273 -9.35 25.47 8.18
N ALA A 274 -8.83 24.28 7.82
CA ALA A 274 -7.89 24.13 6.72
C ALA A 274 -8.52 24.59 5.38
N ALA A 275 -7.89 25.59 4.76
CA ALA A 275 -8.37 26.15 3.50
C ALA A 275 -8.31 25.12 2.36
N MET A 276 -9.40 25.04 1.59
CA MET A 276 -9.44 24.24 0.37
C MET A 276 -8.54 24.85 -0.70
N LEU A 277 -7.66 24.04 -1.29
CA LEU A 277 -6.84 24.44 -2.43
C LEU A 277 -7.76 24.75 -3.62
N GLN A 278 -7.61 25.95 -4.17
CA GLN A 278 -8.34 26.37 -5.38
C GLN A 278 -7.48 26.02 -6.59
N VAL A 279 -7.99 25.17 -7.48
CA VAL A 279 -7.29 24.64 -8.66
C VAL A 279 -8.03 25.03 -9.92
#